data_AF-A0A8J6CWR5-F1
#
_entry.id   AF-A0A8J6CWR5-F1
#
_cell.length_a   1.000
_cell.length_b   1.000
_cell.length_c   1.000
_cell.angle_alpha   90.00
_cell.angle_beta   90.00
_cell.angle_gamma   90.00
#
_symmetry.space_group_name_H-M   'P 1'
#
loop_
_entity.id
_entity.type
_entity.pdbx_description
1 polymer ?
#
loop_
_entity_poly.entity_id
_entity_poly.type
_entity_poly.pdbx_seq_one_letter_code
_entity_poly.pdbx_strand_id
1 'polypeptide(L)'
;MHYRHHIRKVLTKDRLSKNGFPIEELIIPTTEKNAVVRDWSLKTQKEKGDSLVEGCIANLPEYVTVNARQNNLEDLVWIWNQWDSDTRGIFTERYGDIANLIAVNIDERLIQAMEDMTPTIEEYAALLRVDNIKKKNETICIPWSSLRDLVLNHPDMLKRVNLFALAIYGLVILPKVLGHLEVAIVDFFERLKQGINPVPTILAETFRSLCSCRRKGEGRFIGCTQLLNVWILSHFWKVERTPFHMFSKTFSPLEAYLKKEWPKEVTEQHWVSVFQNLRTEDITWRAPWIRPSVLLYRVRDQDWVPLLELWGGVGYAPLLVQRQFSSRQFIPATGGLAQSEFAFTGEGYMKRVRDTTKSWKKVHLIELALYADTLTQDYDLWRKQRVNSQQISSINYTVQNPFSEEIPFELEMARQEFEREKAKISRDLSALQEENYQLKIDVQIERSRTEKVGLGKSPAEWKEEISNIKGGIEFWKEKAKREEEKAARATMELKKKNAEYEAMSAEVMTNRSKRQELKERIRDLEGMLQDRQQQLDTLLKDLEEKSNQYDRDVHAYEEGLQEKEMQLNYLINEIREVAMHVLQLSEEAEDLSCQFLPSQRSSISEFLERVKKYGNIARKFV
;
A
#
# COMPACT_ATOMS: atom_id res chain seq x y z
N MET A 1 6.34 -17.96 48.79
CA MET A 1 7.16 -16.75 49.12
C MET A 1 8.62 -16.79 48.62
N HIS A 2 9.06 -17.78 47.82
CA HIS A 2 10.42 -17.80 47.23
C HIS A 2 10.52 -17.31 45.77
N TYR A 3 9.41 -16.92 45.13
CA TYR A 3 9.37 -16.44 43.73
C TYR A 3 9.64 -14.92 43.57
N ARG A 4 9.58 -14.13 44.65
CA ARG A 4 9.83 -12.67 44.63
C ARG A 4 11.30 -12.28 44.82
N HIS A 5 12.16 -13.18 45.29
CA HIS A 5 13.55 -12.86 45.61
C HIS A 5 14.54 -13.10 44.46
N HIS A 6 14.24 -14.01 43.52
CA HIS A 6 15.10 -14.27 42.36
C HIS A 6 14.89 -13.28 41.20
N ILE A 7 13.66 -12.82 40.97
CA ILE A 7 13.37 -11.80 39.94
C ILE A 7 13.95 -10.43 40.33
N ARG A 8 14.05 -10.11 41.63
CA ARG A 8 14.75 -8.89 42.08
C ARG A 8 16.28 -8.97 41.92
N LYS A 9 16.91 -10.13 42.14
CA LYS A 9 18.39 -10.25 42.04
C LYS A 9 18.93 -10.25 40.61
N VAL A 10 18.14 -10.68 39.61
CA VAL A 10 18.56 -10.61 38.19
C VAL A 10 18.23 -9.24 37.56
N LEU A 11 17.26 -8.50 38.11
CA LEU A 11 16.77 -7.23 37.54
C LEU A 11 17.13 -5.96 38.33
N THR A 12 17.88 -6.05 39.43
CA THR A 12 18.38 -4.85 40.13
C THR A 12 19.87 -4.94 40.45
N LYS A 13 20.73 -4.53 39.49
CA LYS A 13 21.86 -3.59 39.72
C LYS A 13 22.87 -3.45 38.57
N ASP A 14 22.92 -4.34 37.56
CA ASP A 14 24.05 -4.30 36.60
C ASP A 14 23.70 -4.45 35.11
N ARG A 15 22.44 -4.56 34.68
CA ARG A 15 22.11 -4.66 33.24
C ARG A 15 21.54 -3.43 32.54
N LEU A 16 21.03 -2.42 33.24
CA LEU A 16 20.72 -1.09 32.66
C LEU A 16 20.87 0.08 33.67
N SER A 17 21.35 -0.18 34.89
CA SER A 17 21.29 0.78 36.02
C SER A 17 22.60 1.52 36.38
N LYS A 18 23.64 1.44 35.56
CA LYS A 18 24.84 2.32 35.69
C LYS A 18 25.06 3.28 34.53
N ASN A 19 24.36 3.09 33.42
CA ASN A 19 24.33 4.03 32.30
C ASN A 19 22.91 4.56 32.17
N GLY A 20 22.44 5.25 33.23
CA GLY A 20 21.36 6.20 33.05
C GLY A 20 21.70 7.03 31.82
N PHE A 21 20.82 7.07 30.82
CA PHE A 21 20.94 8.05 29.76
C PHE A 21 20.66 9.40 30.44
N PRO A 22 21.67 10.22 30.73
CA PRO A 22 21.41 11.57 31.16
C PRO A 22 21.27 12.34 29.85
N ILE A 23 20.08 12.32 29.24
CA ILE A 23 19.72 13.40 28.31
C ILE A 23 19.14 14.54 29.17
N GLU A 24 19.86 14.90 30.22
CA GLU A 24 19.76 16.20 30.90
C GLU A 24 21.02 17.04 30.63
N GLU A 25 22.00 16.54 29.86
CA GLU A 25 23.01 17.39 29.25
C GLU A 25 22.44 18.01 27.97
N LEU A 26 22.44 19.34 27.91
CA LEU A 26 21.95 20.15 26.81
C LEU A 26 22.45 19.60 25.46
N ILE A 27 21.55 19.05 24.63
CA ILE A 27 21.84 18.83 23.21
C ILE A 27 21.98 20.22 22.61
N ILE A 28 23.14 20.53 22.02
CA ILE A 28 23.39 21.84 21.41
C ILE A 28 23.19 21.68 19.89
N PRO A 29 22.01 22.06 19.34
CA PRO A 29 21.80 22.06 17.91
C PRO A 29 22.56 23.21 17.26
N THR A 30 23.26 22.92 16.17
CA THR A 30 23.81 23.93 15.26
C THR A 30 22.99 23.91 13.99
N THR A 31 22.41 25.06 13.63
CA THR A 31 21.61 25.20 12.41
C THR A 31 22.45 25.83 11.31
N GLU A 32 22.50 25.18 10.15
CA GLU A 32 23.27 25.59 8.99
C GLU A 32 22.35 25.90 7.80
N LYS A 33 22.72 26.91 7.00
CA LYS A 33 21.96 27.28 5.80
C LYS A 33 22.08 26.19 4.73
N ASN A 34 21.00 25.94 3.99
CA ASN A 34 20.96 24.92 2.93
C ASN A 34 22.13 24.99 1.94
N ALA A 35 22.45 26.19 1.46
CA ALA A 35 23.52 26.42 0.50
C ALA A 35 24.91 26.02 1.04
N VAL A 36 25.17 26.27 2.32
CA VAL A 36 26.43 25.90 2.97
C VAL A 36 26.57 24.39 3.06
N VAL A 37 25.50 23.70 3.47
CA VAL A 37 25.50 22.24 3.57
C VAL A 37 25.67 21.59 2.20
N ARG A 38 25.02 22.13 1.16
CA ARG A 38 25.18 21.66 -0.21
C ARG A 38 26.64 21.71 -0.69
N ASP A 39 27.28 22.85 -0.53
CA ASP A 39 28.64 23.07 -1.05
C ASP A 39 29.65 22.19 -0.31
N TRP A 40 29.53 22.06 1.00
CA TRP A 40 30.36 21.14 1.79
C TRP A 40 30.05 19.66 1.49
N SER A 41 28.78 19.29 1.31
CA SER A 41 28.37 17.91 1.02
C SER A 41 28.97 17.42 -0.29
N LEU A 42 28.93 18.26 -1.33
CA LEU A 42 29.59 18.00 -2.61
C LEU A 42 31.11 17.83 -2.44
N LYS A 43 31.75 18.74 -1.68
CA LYS A 43 33.19 18.67 -1.44
C LYS A 43 33.58 17.40 -0.69
N THR A 44 32.82 17.04 0.32
CA THR A 44 33.05 15.85 1.16
C THR A 44 32.86 14.56 0.37
N GLN A 45 31.86 14.52 -0.51
CA GLN A 45 31.65 13.39 -1.41
C GLN A 45 32.82 13.23 -2.42
N LYS A 46 33.42 14.33 -2.89
CA LYS A 46 34.65 14.28 -3.70
C LYS A 46 35.89 13.84 -2.92
N GLU A 47 36.02 14.27 -1.67
CA GLU A 47 37.19 13.99 -0.81
C GLU A 47 37.17 12.57 -0.23
N LYS A 48 36.04 12.17 0.36
CA LYS A 48 35.88 10.86 1.02
C LYS A 48 35.44 9.76 0.06
N GLY A 49 35.13 10.14 -1.18
CA GLY A 49 34.48 9.28 -2.14
C GLY A 49 33.01 9.08 -1.82
N ASP A 50 32.34 8.41 -2.74
CA ASP A 50 31.03 7.84 -2.48
C ASP A 50 31.18 6.66 -1.51
N SER A 51 30.09 6.28 -0.84
CA SER A 51 30.02 4.97 -0.17
C SER A 51 30.14 3.80 -1.18
N LEU A 52 30.10 4.08 -2.48
CA LEU A 52 30.15 3.12 -3.56
C LEU A 52 31.42 3.25 -4.41
N VAL A 53 32.07 2.12 -4.70
CA VAL A 53 33.24 2.07 -5.58
C VAL A 53 32.79 2.04 -7.04
N GLU A 54 33.46 2.80 -7.90
CA GLU A 54 33.24 2.82 -9.34
C GLU A 54 33.49 1.42 -9.95
N GLY A 55 32.53 0.88 -10.71
CA GLY A 55 32.63 -0.43 -11.36
C GLY A 55 32.19 -1.65 -10.53
N CYS A 56 31.48 -1.46 -9.42
CA CYS A 56 31.02 -2.56 -8.57
C CYS A 56 29.87 -3.36 -9.22
N ILE A 57 30.08 -4.65 -9.47
CA ILE A 57 29.04 -5.60 -9.91
C ILE A 57 28.50 -6.32 -8.67
N ALA A 58 27.19 -6.23 -8.42
CA ALA A 58 26.54 -6.83 -7.24
C ALA A 58 26.39 -8.35 -7.39
N ASN A 59 27.00 -9.14 -6.49
CA ASN A 59 26.67 -10.55 -6.31
C ASN A 59 25.47 -10.66 -5.34
N LEU A 60 24.31 -10.12 -5.74
CA LEU A 60 23.06 -10.30 -5.03
C LEU A 60 22.26 -11.43 -5.70
N PRO A 61 21.42 -12.17 -4.95
CA PRO A 61 20.43 -13.05 -5.55
C PRO A 61 19.54 -12.24 -6.51
N GLU A 62 19.15 -12.84 -7.64
CA GLU A 62 18.25 -12.20 -8.61
C GLU A 62 16.86 -11.88 -8.03
N TYR A 63 16.51 -12.48 -6.88
CA TYR A 63 15.22 -12.33 -6.18
C TYR A 63 15.42 -12.25 -4.67
N VAL A 64 14.68 -11.37 -3.98
CA VAL A 64 14.73 -11.21 -2.51
C VAL A 64 13.37 -11.52 -1.91
N THR A 65 13.23 -12.68 -1.26
CA THR A 65 11.96 -13.05 -0.63
C THR A 65 11.83 -12.46 0.77
N VAL A 66 11.05 -11.38 0.91
CA VAL A 66 10.71 -10.80 2.23
C VAL A 66 9.38 -11.34 2.73
N ASN A 67 9.41 -11.96 3.89
CA ASN A 67 8.22 -12.39 4.60
C ASN A 67 7.73 -11.25 5.51
N ALA A 68 6.52 -10.75 5.27
CA ALA A 68 5.92 -9.67 6.06
C ALA A 68 4.94 -10.19 7.11
N ARG A 69 4.97 -11.50 7.44
CA ARG A 69 4.04 -12.15 8.36
C ARG A 69 3.96 -11.43 9.70
N GLN A 70 2.73 -11.09 10.06
CA GLN A 70 2.41 -10.28 11.22
C GLN A 70 1.85 -11.08 12.38
N ASN A 71 1.73 -10.39 13.52
CA ASN A 71 0.92 -10.84 14.65
C ASN A 71 -0.56 -10.88 14.24
N ASN A 72 -1.32 -11.82 14.79
CA ASN A 72 -2.78 -11.72 14.74
C ASN A 72 -3.20 -10.53 15.62
N LEU A 73 -3.88 -9.55 15.02
CA LEU A 73 -4.33 -8.32 15.68
C LEU A 73 -5.82 -8.35 16.05
N GLU A 74 -6.55 -9.44 15.79
CA GLU A 74 -7.98 -9.57 16.09
C GLU A 74 -8.32 -9.21 17.54
N ASP A 75 -7.54 -9.70 18.50
CA ASP A 75 -7.71 -9.38 19.91
C ASP A 75 -7.56 -7.86 20.17
N LEU A 76 -6.58 -7.22 19.54
CA LEU A 76 -6.34 -5.78 19.72
C LEU A 76 -7.47 -4.95 19.10
N VAL A 77 -7.90 -5.32 17.89
CA VAL A 77 -9.04 -4.70 17.20
C VAL A 77 -10.32 -4.85 18.03
N TRP A 78 -10.57 -6.06 18.54
CA TRP A 78 -11.72 -6.35 19.37
C TRP A 78 -11.71 -5.50 20.66
N ILE A 79 -10.60 -5.47 21.40
CA ILE A 79 -10.45 -4.64 22.61
C ILE A 79 -10.72 -3.16 22.31
N TRP A 80 -10.11 -2.64 21.24
CA TRP A 80 -10.29 -1.24 20.84
C TRP A 80 -11.76 -0.91 20.56
N ASN A 81 -12.46 -1.83 19.88
CA ASN A 81 -13.87 -1.67 19.53
C ASN A 81 -14.82 -1.74 20.73
N GLN A 82 -14.43 -2.41 21.82
CA GLN A 82 -15.22 -2.46 23.06
C GLN A 82 -15.12 -1.17 23.90
N TRP A 83 -14.09 -0.34 23.69
CA TRP A 83 -13.92 0.90 24.45
C TRP A 83 -14.85 2.02 23.99
N ASP A 84 -15.35 2.80 24.95
CA ASP A 84 -16.15 3.99 24.69
C ASP A 84 -15.31 5.17 24.15
N SER A 85 -15.97 6.25 23.73
CA SER A 85 -15.32 7.45 23.19
C SER A 85 -14.36 8.08 24.18
N ASP A 86 -14.71 8.09 25.47
CA ASP A 86 -13.92 8.76 26.51
C ASP A 86 -12.61 8.02 26.74
N THR A 87 -12.67 6.70 26.82
CA THR A 87 -11.52 5.81 26.89
C THR A 87 -10.59 5.98 25.69
N ARG A 88 -11.15 5.93 24.48
CA ARG A 88 -10.37 6.12 23.25
C ARG A 88 -9.74 7.51 23.22
N GLY A 89 -10.46 8.53 23.70
CA GLY A 89 -9.95 9.89 23.90
C GLY A 89 -8.73 9.93 24.83
N ILE A 90 -8.79 9.25 25.99
CA ILE A 90 -7.65 9.13 26.93
C ILE A 90 -6.45 8.45 26.26
N PHE A 91 -6.69 7.40 25.45
CA PHE A 91 -5.63 6.74 24.71
C PHE A 91 -4.98 7.70 23.70
N THR A 92 -5.79 8.33 22.85
CA THR A 92 -5.32 9.24 21.79
C THR A 92 -4.60 10.45 22.36
N GLU A 93 -5.05 11.00 23.49
CA GLU A 93 -4.35 12.10 24.17
C GLU A 93 -2.93 11.72 24.61
N ARG A 94 -2.74 10.48 25.08
CA ARG A 94 -1.45 10.01 25.61
C ARG A 94 -0.51 9.45 24.56
N TYR A 95 -1.04 8.72 23.60
CA TYR A 95 -0.26 7.91 22.66
C TYR A 95 -0.47 8.31 21.20
N GLY A 96 -1.31 9.32 20.94
CA GLY A 96 -1.69 9.72 19.58
C GLY A 96 -2.50 8.65 18.88
N ASP A 97 -2.45 8.69 17.55
CA ASP A 97 -3.30 7.86 16.69
C ASP A 97 -2.74 6.46 16.43
N ILE A 98 -1.78 5.99 17.23
CA ILE A 98 -1.12 4.70 16.99
C ILE A 98 -2.07 3.51 17.08
N ALA A 99 -3.22 3.67 17.75
CA ALA A 99 -4.27 2.65 17.76
C ALA A 99 -4.81 2.38 16.35
N ASN A 100 -4.85 3.38 15.47
CA ASN A 100 -5.33 3.21 14.09
C ASN A 100 -4.45 2.25 13.27
N LEU A 101 -3.21 2.00 13.69
CA LEU A 101 -2.34 1.00 13.05
C LEU A 101 -2.95 -0.40 13.09
N ILE A 102 -3.72 -0.76 14.13
CA ILE A 102 -4.33 -2.10 14.22
C ILE A 102 -5.40 -2.35 13.14
N ALA A 103 -5.93 -1.28 12.54
CA ALA A 103 -6.93 -1.33 11.48
C ALA A 103 -6.34 -1.18 10.07
N VAL A 104 -5.02 -0.91 9.95
CA VAL A 104 -4.36 -0.79 8.65
C VAL A 104 -4.23 -2.19 8.04
N ASN A 105 -4.93 -2.40 6.93
CA ASN A 105 -4.77 -3.61 6.13
C ASN A 105 -3.45 -3.57 5.36
N ILE A 106 -2.74 -4.68 5.34
CA ILE A 106 -1.42 -4.82 4.72
C ILE A 106 -1.54 -5.65 3.45
N ASP A 107 -0.98 -5.13 2.36
CA ASP A 107 -0.73 -5.93 1.17
C ASP A 107 0.70 -6.51 1.28
N GLU A 108 0.82 -7.79 1.66
CA GLU A 108 2.13 -8.46 1.75
C GLU A 108 2.84 -8.51 0.40
N ARG A 109 2.08 -8.57 -0.71
CA ARG A 109 2.63 -8.62 -2.08
C ARG A 109 3.21 -7.28 -2.50
N LEU A 110 2.67 -6.17 -2.00
CA LEU A 110 3.25 -4.83 -2.19
C LEU A 110 4.66 -4.77 -1.60
N ILE A 111 4.83 -5.32 -0.40
CA ILE A 111 6.10 -5.28 0.33
C ILE A 111 7.12 -6.23 -0.30
N GLN A 112 6.68 -7.39 -0.76
CA GLN A 112 7.49 -8.33 -1.55
C GLN A 112 7.94 -7.70 -2.87
N ALA A 113 6.99 -7.17 -3.63
CA ALA A 113 7.25 -6.54 -4.92
C ALA A 113 8.22 -5.36 -4.81
N MET A 114 8.19 -4.58 -3.72
CA MET A 114 9.17 -3.50 -3.52
C MET A 114 10.60 -4.01 -3.42
N GLU A 115 10.82 -5.11 -2.71
CA GLU A 115 12.16 -5.67 -2.52
C GLU A 115 12.66 -6.34 -3.81
N ASP A 116 11.75 -6.96 -4.58
CA ASP A 116 12.02 -7.49 -5.93
C ASP A 116 12.25 -6.38 -6.98
N MET A 117 11.72 -5.19 -6.74
CA MET A 117 11.78 -4.02 -7.64
C MET A 117 12.81 -2.99 -7.24
N THR A 118 13.83 -3.42 -6.53
CA THR A 118 14.89 -2.52 -6.13
C THR A 118 16.07 -2.61 -7.08
N PRO A 119 16.08 -1.97 -8.27
CA PRO A 119 17.32 -1.40 -8.75
C PRO A 119 17.54 -0.08 -7.99
N THR A 120 18.77 0.15 -7.56
CA THR A 120 19.26 1.24 -6.69
C THR A 120 19.12 1.04 -5.18
N ILE A 121 19.25 -0.22 -4.75
CA ILE A 121 19.97 -0.54 -3.52
C ILE A 121 21.13 -1.55 -3.78
N GLU A 122 21.69 -1.59 -4.99
CA GLU A 122 23.10 -1.95 -5.15
C GLU A 122 24.01 -1.00 -4.34
N GLU A 123 23.50 0.22 -4.12
CA GLU A 123 24.11 1.33 -3.43
C GLU A 123 24.28 1.17 -1.91
N TYR A 124 23.54 0.26 -1.28
CA TYR A 124 23.72 -0.08 0.13
C TYR A 124 24.16 -1.54 0.35
N ALA A 125 24.34 -2.32 -0.73
CA ALA A 125 24.67 -3.74 -0.67
C ALA A 125 26.19 -4.03 -0.76
N ALA A 126 26.99 -3.15 -1.36
CA ALA A 126 28.45 -3.26 -1.34
C ALA A 126 29.07 -3.07 0.08
N LEU A 127 28.26 -2.62 1.04
CA LEU A 127 28.70 -2.04 2.31
C LEU A 127 29.02 -3.05 3.44
N LEU A 128 28.69 -4.33 3.32
CA LEU A 128 28.57 -5.20 4.53
C LEU A 128 29.29 -6.56 4.46
N ARG A 129 30.42 -6.69 3.78
CA ARG A 129 31.25 -7.92 3.83
C ARG A 129 31.82 -8.17 5.24
N VAL A 130 31.14 -9.00 6.06
CA VAL A 130 31.74 -9.79 7.16
C VAL A 130 30.99 -11.11 7.33
N ASP A 131 31.74 -12.20 7.36
CA ASP A 131 31.29 -13.59 7.51
C ASP A 131 30.89 -13.98 8.95
N ASN A 132 29.98 -14.95 9.01
CA ASN A 132 29.66 -15.87 10.10
C ASN A 132 29.15 -15.28 11.43
N ILE A 133 27.91 -15.68 11.82
CA ILE A 133 27.56 -16.24 13.13
C ILE A 133 26.13 -16.82 13.04
N LYS A 134 26.00 -18.13 13.27
CA LYS A 134 24.76 -18.77 13.72
C LYS A 134 24.78 -18.83 15.24
N LYS A 135 23.71 -18.39 15.91
CA LYS A 135 23.07 -19.09 17.04
C LYS A 135 21.73 -18.45 17.42
N LYS A 136 20.81 -19.34 17.78
CA LYS A 136 19.37 -19.18 17.92
C LYS A 136 19.00 -19.06 19.42
N ASN A 137 18.13 -18.10 19.71
CA ASN A 137 17.21 -17.95 20.86
C ASN A 137 17.75 -18.07 22.30
N GLU A 138 18.08 -16.93 22.91
CA GLU A 138 17.89 -16.67 24.34
C GLU A 138 17.24 -15.28 24.53
N THR A 139 16.01 -15.09 24.07
CA THR A 139 15.24 -13.86 24.32
C THR A 139 14.15 -14.11 25.35
N ILE A 140 14.12 -13.31 26.41
CA ILE A 140 13.05 -13.34 27.40
C ILE A 140 11.86 -12.59 26.80
N CYS A 141 10.73 -13.28 26.63
CA CYS A 141 9.53 -12.74 26.02
C CYS A 141 8.30 -12.97 26.90
N ILE A 142 7.36 -12.04 26.83
CA ILE A 142 6.06 -12.06 27.53
C ILE A 142 5.00 -12.43 26.49
N PRO A 143 4.26 -13.54 26.66
CA PRO A 143 3.16 -13.88 25.77
C PRO A 143 2.06 -12.81 25.77
N TRP A 144 1.55 -12.47 24.59
CA TRP A 144 0.42 -11.54 24.45
C TRP A 144 -0.80 -12.01 25.24
N SER A 145 -1.09 -13.32 25.24
CA SER A 145 -2.20 -13.91 25.99
C SER A 145 -2.18 -13.53 27.47
N SER A 146 -0.99 -13.48 28.09
CA SER A 146 -0.83 -13.09 29.49
C SER A 146 -1.07 -11.60 29.73
N LEU A 147 -0.71 -10.73 28.78
CA LEU A 147 -0.98 -9.30 28.85
C LEU A 147 -2.44 -8.97 28.53
N ARG A 148 -3.06 -9.71 27.61
CA ARG A 148 -4.46 -9.55 27.20
C ARG A 148 -5.40 -9.62 28.40
N ASP A 149 -5.23 -10.64 29.25
CA ASP A 149 -6.07 -10.82 30.43
C ASP A 149 -5.94 -9.64 31.42
N LEU A 150 -4.75 -9.03 31.50
CA LEU A 150 -4.53 -7.83 32.30
C LEU A 150 -5.16 -6.60 31.65
N VAL A 151 -5.07 -6.44 30.33
CA VAL A 151 -5.75 -5.34 29.61
C VAL A 151 -7.26 -5.40 29.80
N LEU A 152 -7.84 -6.60 29.84
CA LEU A 152 -9.29 -6.79 30.00
C LEU A 152 -9.76 -6.58 31.44
N ASN A 153 -9.05 -7.15 32.41
CA ASN A 153 -9.57 -7.31 33.78
C ASN A 153 -8.97 -6.34 34.81
N HIS A 154 -7.99 -5.50 34.44
CA HIS A 154 -7.35 -4.62 35.41
C HIS A 154 -8.33 -3.54 35.93
N PRO A 155 -8.47 -3.33 37.25
CA PRO A 155 -9.50 -2.44 37.81
C PRO A 155 -9.28 -0.95 37.49
N ASP A 156 -8.02 -0.54 37.33
CA ASP A 156 -7.63 0.82 36.96
C ASP A 156 -7.60 0.97 35.43
N MET A 157 -8.40 1.90 34.92
CA MET A 157 -8.55 2.13 33.51
C MET A 157 -7.29 2.69 32.84
N LEU A 158 -6.54 3.58 33.51
CA LEU A 158 -5.31 4.12 32.95
C LEU A 158 -4.24 3.04 32.75
N LYS A 159 -4.22 2.04 33.63
CA LYS A 159 -3.33 0.88 33.47
C LYS A 159 -3.76 0.00 32.30
N ARG A 160 -5.06 -0.17 32.04
CA ARG A 160 -5.55 -0.88 30.85
C ARG A 160 -5.10 -0.18 29.56
N VAL A 161 -5.26 1.15 29.49
CA VAL A 161 -4.79 1.99 28.37
C VAL A 161 -3.29 1.83 28.15
N ASN A 162 -2.49 1.88 29.23
CA ASN A 162 -1.03 1.74 29.14
C ASN A 162 -0.59 0.34 28.69
N LEU A 163 -1.23 -0.71 29.19
CA LEU A 163 -0.93 -2.09 28.80
C LEU A 163 -1.32 -2.35 27.33
N PHE A 164 -2.43 -1.76 26.88
CA PHE A 164 -2.83 -1.81 25.47
C PHE A 164 -1.84 -1.07 24.55
N ALA A 165 -1.38 0.11 24.96
CA ALA A 165 -0.34 0.84 24.22
C ALA A 165 0.97 0.04 24.16
N LEU A 166 1.40 -0.57 25.28
CA LEU A 166 2.56 -1.47 25.32
C LEU A 166 2.39 -2.64 24.32
N ALA A 167 1.18 -3.18 24.20
CA ALA A 167 0.88 -4.23 23.22
C ALA A 167 1.03 -3.75 21.78
N ILE A 168 0.52 -2.56 21.44
CA ILE A 168 0.71 -1.96 20.11
C ILE A 168 2.21 -1.76 19.83
N TYR A 169 2.97 -1.21 20.78
CA TYR A 169 4.41 -1.05 20.61
C TYR A 169 5.13 -2.38 20.41
N GLY A 170 4.74 -3.43 21.14
CA GLY A 170 5.39 -4.73 21.09
C GLY A 170 4.99 -5.65 19.94
N LEU A 171 3.74 -5.57 19.50
CA LEU A 171 3.17 -6.50 18.51
C LEU A 171 3.02 -5.86 17.12
N VAL A 172 2.98 -4.53 17.03
CA VAL A 172 2.75 -3.81 15.78
C VAL A 172 3.95 -2.95 15.40
N ILE A 173 4.47 -2.14 16.33
CA ILE A 173 5.51 -1.14 16.01
C ILE A 173 6.92 -1.76 15.99
N LEU A 174 7.26 -2.57 16.99
CA LEU A 174 8.57 -3.22 17.13
C LEU A 174 8.45 -4.76 17.26
N PRO A 175 7.82 -5.47 16.29
CA PRO A 175 7.47 -6.88 16.42
C PRO A 175 8.65 -7.84 16.17
N LYS A 176 9.29 -8.34 17.23
CA LYS A 176 10.40 -9.30 17.11
C LYS A 176 10.00 -10.77 17.08
N VAL A 177 9.02 -11.17 17.90
CA VAL A 177 8.56 -12.56 18.02
C VAL A 177 7.04 -12.59 17.92
N LEU A 178 6.50 -13.43 17.04
CA LEU A 178 5.06 -13.54 16.86
C LEU A 178 4.37 -14.02 18.15
N GLY A 179 3.27 -13.38 18.52
CA GLY A 179 2.47 -13.60 19.73
C GLY A 179 3.13 -13.13 21.02
N HIS A 180 4.30 -12.50 20.98
CA HIS A 180 5.09 -12.20 22.18
C HIS A 180 5.72 -10.81 22.15
N LEU A 181 5.84 -10.22 23.33
CA LEU A 181 6.53 -8.95 23.54
C LEU A 181 7.90 -9.23 24.15
N GLU A 182 8.96 -8.66 23.62
CA GLU A 182 10.27 -8.76 24.26
C GLU A 182 10.38 -7.80 25.45
N VAL A 183 11.08 -8.21 26.51
CA VAL A 183 11.24 -7.40 27.73
C VAL A 183 11.86 -6.02 27.43
N ALA A 184 12.75 -5.91 26.44
CA ALA A 184 13.34 -4.63 26.03
C ALA A 184 12.29 -3.58 25.60
N ILE A 185 11.13 -4.02 25.11
CA ILE A 185 10.03 -3.15 24.72
C ILE A 185 9.36 -2.54 25.94
N VAL A 186 9.33 -3.24 27.07
CA VAL A 186 8.82 -2.72 28.34
C VAL A 186 9.69 -1.57 28.83
N ASP A 187 11.02 -1.76 28.82
CA ASP A 187 11.98 -0.72 29.21
C ASP A 187 11.91 0.50 28.27
N PHE A 188 11.75 0.26 26.97
CA PHE A 188 11.53 1.31 25.98
C PHE A 188 10.22 2.05 26.24
N PHE A 189 9.13 1.34 26.52
CA PHE A 189 7.82 1.93 26.77
C PHE A 189 7.80 2.82 28.03
N GLU A 190 8.52 2.44 29.09
CA GLU A 190 8.68 3.31 30.26
C GLU A 190 9.42 4.61 29.93
N ARG A 191 10.37 4.57 29.00
CA ARG A 191 11.04 5.77 28.49
C ARG A 191 10.13 6.62 27.61
N LEU A 192 9.24 6.02 26.84
CA LEU A 192 8.25 6.78 26.05
C LEU A 192 7.32 7.59 26.96
N LYS A 193 6.91 7.03 28.10
CA LYS A 193 6.11 7.76 29.10
C LYS A 193 6.85 8.96 29.69
N GLN A 194 8.18 8.97 29.65
CA GLN A 194 9.02 10.09 30.07
C GLN A 194 9.22 11.13 28.96
N GLY A 195 8.55 10.98 27.81
CA GLY A 195 8.61 11.94 26.70
C GLY A 195 9.75 11.68 25.71
N ILE A 196 10.41 10.52 25.76
CA ILE A 196 11.41 10.16 24.74
C ILE A 196 10.72 9.94 23.39
N ASN A 197 11.26 10.53 22.33
CA ASN A 197 10.75 10.38 20.98
C ASN A 197 11.00 8.96 20.44
N PRO A 198 9.96 8.19 20.05
CA PRO A 198 10.11 6.83 19.51
C PRO A 198 10.66 6.77 18.08
N VAL A 199 10.57 7.87 17.32
CA VAL A 199 10.85 7.89 15.87
C VAL A 199 12.23 7.37 15.49
N PRO A 200 13.34 7.80 16.15
CA PRO A 200 14.67 7.26 15.84
C PRO A 200 14.75 5.75 15.97
N THR A 201 14.13 5.17 17.01
CA THR A 201 14.14 3.71 17.24
C THR A 201 13.31 2.96 16.20
N ILE A 202 12.14 3.49 15.82
CA ILE A 202 11.27 2.89 14.78
C ILE A 202 11.98 2.89 13.42
N LEU A 203 12.60 4.02 13.05
CA LEU A 203 13.36 4.15 11.81
C LEU A 203 14.56 3.21 11.78
N ALA A 204 15.31 3.17 12.87
CA ALA A 204 16.48 2.31 12.98
C ALA A 204 16.12 0.83 12.79
N GLU A 205 15.06 0.39 13.46
CA GLU A 205 14.60 -0.99 13.39
C GLU A 205 14.10 -1.37 11.99
N THR A 206 13.35 -0.46 11.37
CA THR A 206 12.89 -0.59 9.99
C THR A 206 14.07 -0.74 9.02
N PHE A 207 15.04 0.18 9.06
CA PHE A 207 16.19 0.16 8.16
C PHE A 207 17.06 -1.07 8.36
N ARG A 208 17.34 -1.45 9.61
CA ARG A 208 18.13 -2.64 9.89
C ARG A 208 17.44 -3.90 9.37
N SER A 209 16.14 -4.04 9.59
CA SER A 209 15.42 -5.22 9.13
C SER A 209 15.40 -5.33 7.60
N LEU A 210 15.10 -4.25 6.87
CA LEU A 210 15.14 -4.27 5.40
C LEU A 210 16.54 -4.59 4.91
N CYS A 211 17.57 -3.93 5.47
CA CYS A 211 18.96 -4.22 5.11
C CYS A 211 19.36 -5.67 5.40
N SER A 212 18.82 -6.29 6.47
CA SER A 212 19.09 -7.69 6.79
C SER A 212 18.37 -8.66 5.86
N CYS A 213 17.12 -8.39 5.47
CA CYS A 213 16.38 -9.22 4.52
C CYS A 213 17.09 -9.20 3.16
N ARG A 214 17.42 -8.01 2.68
CA ARG A 214 18.15 -7.82 1.42
C ARG A 214 19.49 -8.53 1.39
N ARG A 215 20.32 -8.40 2.45
CA ARG A 215 21.63 -9.07 2.54
C ARG A 215 21.57 -10.58 2.42
N LYS A 216 20.51 -11.17 2.98
CA LYS A 216 20.35 -12.63 3.04
C LYS A 216 19.66 -13.17 1.79
N GLY A 217 19.01 -12.32 0.99
CA GLY A 217 18.11 -12.74 -0.08
C GLY A 217 16.78 -13.31 0.44
N GLU A 218 16.65 -13.48 1.75
CA GLU A 218 15.48 -14.03 2.42
C GLU A 218 15.39 -13.50 3.85
N GLY A 219 14.19 -13.37 4.38
CA GLY A 219 14.02 -13.05 5.79
C GLY A 219 12.66 -12.50 6.15
N ARG A 220 12.38 -12.48 7.45
CA ARG A 220 11.19 -11.83 7.99
C ARG A 220 11.48 -10.36 8.26
N PHE A 221 10.63 -9.47 7.78
CA PHE A 221 10.68 -8.07 8.18
C PHE A 221 10.28 -7.94 9.67
N ILE A 222 11.17 -7.31 10.45
CA ILE A 222 11.07 -7.04 11.88
C ILE A 222 10.97 -5.51 12.01
N GLY A 223 9.76 -4.99 11.87
CA GLY A 223 9.46 -3.57 11.93
C GLY A 223 7.98 -3.34 11.79
N CYS A 224 7.56 -2.07 11.77
CA CYS A 224 6.15 -1.74 11.65
C CYS A 224 5.69 -1.80 10.18
N THR A 225 5.20 -2.96 9.76
CA THR A 225 4.71 -3.17 8.39
C THR A 225 3.58 -2.20 8.03
N GLN A 226 2.72 -1.85 9.00
CA GLN A 226 1.63 -0.87 8.86
C GLN A 226 2.16 0.50 8.46
N LEU A 227 3.16 1.01 9.18
CA LEU A 227 3.75 2.30 8.86
C LEU A 227 4.46 2.27 7.51
N LEU A 228 5.13 1.16 7.20
CA LEU A 228 5.77 0.98 5.89
C LEU A 228 4.72 1.00 4.76
N ASN A 229 3.65 0.23 4.88
CA ASN A 229 2.55 0.17 3.91
C ASN A 229 1.89 1.54 3.69
N VAL A 230 1.58 2.25 4.78
CA VAL A 230 1.04 3.62 4.72
C VAL A 230 2.03 4.58 4.03
N TRP A 231 3.32 4.46 4.34
CA TRP A 231 4.36 5.28 3.71
C TRP A 231 4.45 5.03 2.20
N ILE A 232 4.45 3.76 1.77
CA ILE A 232 4.53 3.38 0.35
C ILE A 232 3.33 3.96 -0.41
N LEU A 233 2.12 3.62 0.04
CA LEU A 233 0.89 4.02 -0.65
C LEU A 233 0.67 5.54 -0.62
N SER A 234 1.18 6.24 0.40
CA SER A 234 1.10 7.72 0.41
C SER A 234 2.04 8.42 -0.57
N HIS A 235 3.16 7.80 -0.95
CA HIS A 235 4.13 8.40 -1.87
C HIS A 235 3.93 7.94 -3.31
N PHE A 236 3.60 6.67 -3.54
CA PHE A 236 3.45 6.12 -4.89
C PHE A 236 2.03 6.25 -5.45
N TRP A 237 1.09 6.71 -4.63
CA TRP A 237 -0.25 6.97 -5.10
C TRP A 237 -0.52 8.45 -5.25
N LYS A 238 -1.13 8.82 -6.37
CA LYS A 238 -1.69 10.15 -6.61
C LYS A 238 -2.94 10.28 -5.73
N VAL A 239 -2.75 10.57 -4.45
CA VAL A 239 -3.81 11.23 -3.67
C VAL A 239 -4.06 12.52 -4.46
N GLU A 240 -5.28 12.72 -4.99
CA GLU A 240 -5.72 14.06 -5.39
C GLU A 240 -5.17 15.01 -4.33
N ARG A 241 -4.37 16.00 -4.74
CA ARG A 241 -3.66 16.88 -3.81
C ARG A 241 -4.71 17.68 -3.06
N THR A 242 -5.33 17.04 -2.08
CA THR A 242 -6.17 17.66 -1.10
C THR A 242 -5.32 18.77 -0.50
N PRO A 243 -5.90 19.95 -0.30
CA PRO A 243 -5.17 21.06 0.28
C PRO A 243 -4.49 20.58 1.56
N PHE A 244 -3.25 21.03 1.76
CA PHE A 244 -2.41 20.69 2.91
C PHE A 244 -3.22 20.67 4.22
N HIS A 245 -3.62 19.48 4.68
CA HIS A 245 -4.18 19.32 6.01
C HIS A 245 -3.03 18.96 6.95
N MET A 246 -2.66 19.95 7.77
CA MET A 246 -1.62 19.79 8.78
C MET A 246 -2.03 18.70 9.76
N PHE A 247 -1.08 17.88 10.22
CA PHE A 247 -1.29 17.07 11.43
C PHE A 247 -1.74 18.01 12.54
N SER A 248 -2.96 17.80 13.03
CA SER A 248 -3.57 18.62 14.06
C SER A 248 -4.40 17.72 14.94
N LYS A 249 -4.91 18.26 16.06
CA LYS A 249 -5.90 17.54 16.88
C LYS A 249 -7.16 17.13 16.09
N THR A 250 -7.39 17.70 14.91
CA THR A 250 -8.57 17.46 14.08
C THR A 250 -8.26 16.71 12.79
N PHE A 251 -6.99 16.37 12.53
CA PHE A 251 -6.59 15.64 11.33
C PHE A 251 -5.48 14.63 11.62
N SER A 252 -5.82 13.35 11.45
CA SER A 252 -4.89 12.23 11.55
C SER A 252 -4.59 11.64 10.16
N PRO A 253 -3.31 11.58 9.73
CA PRO A 253 -2.91 10.92 8.49
C PRO A 253 -3.31 9.44 8.45
N LEU A 254 -3.28 8.75 9.59
CA LEU A 254 -3.71 7.35 9.67
C LEU A 254 -5.22 7.22 9.49
N GLU A 255 -6.03 8.09 10.09
CA GLU A 255 -7.48 8.07 9.84
C GLU A 255 -7.82 8.42 8.39
N ALA A 256 -7.14 9.41 7.82
CA ALA A 256 -7.31 9.78 6.41
C ALA A 256 -6.94 8.62 5.49
N TYR A 257 -5.88 7.88 5.81
CA TYR A 257 -5.51 6.65 5.12
C TYR A 257 -6.61 5.59 5.24
N LEU A 258 -7.17 5.36 6.43
CA LEU A 258 -8.20 4.33 6.66
C LEU A 258 -9.54 4.65 6.00
N LYS A 259 -9.88 5.93 5.85
CA LYS A 259 -11.11 6.39 5.15
C LYS A 259 -11.01 6.24 3.65
N LYS A 260 -9.79 6.09 3.11
CA LYS A 260 -9.56 5.99 1.67
C LYS A 260 -9.70 4.54 1.22
N GLU A 261 -10.34 4.34 0.09
CA GLU A 261 -10.33 3.05 -0.58
C GLU A 261 -8.98 2.83 -1.28
N TRP A 262 -8.30 1.77 -0.87
CA TRP A 262 -7.08 1.28 -1.50
C TRP A 262 -7.41 0.06 -2.36
N PRO A 263 -6.66 -0.17 -3.45
CA PRO A 263 -6.82 -1.38 -4.26
C PRO A 263 -6.72 -2.62 -3.39
N LYS A 264 -7.63 -3.57 -3.61
CA LYS A 264 -7.62 -4.88 -2.96
C LYS A 264 -7.13 -5.90 -3.99
N GLU A 265 -6.41 -6.91 -3.52
CA GLU A 265 -6.06 -8.11 -4.30
C GLU A 265 -5.13 -7.90 -5.51
N VAL A 266 -4.27 -6.88 -5.45
CA VAL A 266 -3.22 -6.66 -6.46
C VAL A 266 -2.21 -7.83 -6.41
N THR A 267 -1.77 -8.31 -7.57
CA THR A 267 -0.75 -9.38 -7.62
C THR A 267 0.65 -8.79 -7.44
N GLU A 268 1.58 -9.60 -6.94
CA GLU A 268 2.99 -9.20 -6.81
C GLU A 268 3.56 -8.74 -8.15
N GLN A 269 3.37 -9.52 -9.22
CA GLN A 269 3.79 -9.17 -10.59
C GLN A 269 3.22 -7.84 -11.06
N HIS A 270 2.01 -7.50 -10.63
CA HIS A 270 1.41 -6.22 -10.98
C HIS A 270 2.09 -5.06 -10.24
N TRP A 271 2.37 -5.21 -8.94
CA TRP A 271 3.19 -4.24 -8.20
C TRP A 271 4.60 -4.10 -8.79
N VAL A 272 5.20 -5.22 -9.19
CA VAL A 272 6.47 -5.27 -9.95
C VAL A 272 6.34 -4.57 -11.30
N SER A 273 5.20 -4.61 -11.97
CA SER A 273 5.03 -3.80 -13.17
C SER A 273 4.91 -2.30 -12.84
N VAL A 274 4.16 -1.97 -11.79
CA VAL A 274 3.95 -0.57 -11.35
C VAL A 274 5.27 0.10 -11.00
N PHE A 275 6.11 -0.48 -10.12
CA PHE A 275 7.34 0.21 -9.70
C PHE A 275 8.35 0.39 -10.86
N GLN A 276 8.29 -0.43 -11.93
CA GLN A 276 9.26 -0.45 -13.04
C GLN A 276 8.97 0.69 -14.00
N ASN A 277 7.69 1.06 -14.08
CA ASN A 277 7.16 2.07 -14.96
C ASN A 277 6.84 3.39 -14.24
N LEU A 278 7.27 3.54 -12.98
CA LEU A 278 7.07 4.77 -12.22
C LEU A 278 7.82 5.95 -12.85
N ARG A 279 7.08 7.04 -13.11
CA ARG A 279 7.68 8.31 -13.54
C ARG A 279 7.76 9.30 -12.38
N THR A 280 8.52 10.38 -12.58
CA THR A 280 8.73 11.38 -11.52
C THR A 280 7.41 12.05 -11.12
N GLU A 281 6.49 12.23 -12.08
CA GLU A 281 5.16 12.78 -11.90
C GLU A 281 4.18 11.85 -11.16
N ASP A 282 4.46 10.54 -11.12
CA ASP A 282 3.63 9.54 -10.45
C ASP A 282 3.97 9.45 -8.95
N ILE A 283 5.09 10.04 -8.52
CA ILE A 283 5.57 10.02 -7.14
C ILE A 283 5.22 11.33 -6.43
N THR A 284 4.45 11.22 -5.36
CA THR A 284 4.26 12.29 -4.38
C THR A 284 5.48 12.33 -3.46
N TRP A 285 6.51 13.06 -3.89
CA TRP A 285 7.78 13.15 -3.15
C TRP A 285 7.61 13.66 -1.73
N ARG A 286 6.71 14.64 -1.53
CA ARG A 286 6.43 15.23 -0.23
C ARG A 286 5.08 14.75 0.29
N ALA A 287 5.07 14.12 1.46
CA ALA A 287 3.83 13.82 2.16
C ALA A 287 3.06 15.12 2.50
N PRO A 288 1.74 15.22 2.19
CA PRO A 288 0.94 16.45 2.36
C PRO A 288 0.88 16.99 3.80
N TRP A 289 1.16 16.17 4.81
CA TRP A 289 1.11 16.56 6.23
C TRP A 289 2.46 17.05 6.79
N ILE A 290 3.55 16.97 6.01
CA ILE A 290 4.90 17.34 6.48
C ILE A 290 5.22 18.80 6.09
N ARG A 291 5.53 19.65 7.09
CA ARG A 291 6.07 21.01 6.92
C ARG A 291 7.36 21.17 7.74
N PRO A 292 8.47 20.60 7.28
CA PRO A 292 9.72 20.66 8.01
C PRO A 292 10.38 22.01 7.68
N SER A 293 10.74 22.78 8.70
CA SER A 293 11.57 23.98 8.57
C SER A 293 13.06 23.65 8.68
N VAL A 294 13.38 22.56 9.38
CA VAL A 294 14.74 22.08 9.62
C VAL A 294 14.79 20.56 9.53
N LEU A 295 15.94 20.02 9.12
CA LEU A 295 16.20 18.59 9.06
C LEU A 295 17.47 18.26 9.84
N LEU A 296 17.39 17.30 10.77
CA LEU A 296 18.59 16.68 11.34
C LEU A 296 19.27 15.88 10.24
N TYR A 297 20.55 16.16 9.97
CA TYR A 297 21.28 15.45 8.91
C TYR A 297 22.65 14.92 9.33
N ARG A 298 23.20 15.45 10.43
CA ARG A 298 24.56 15.12 10.88
C ARG A 298 24.67 15.18 12.40
N VAL A 299 25.53 14.34 12.94
CA VAL A 299 25.88 14.30 14.36
C VAL A 299 27.39 14.40 14.52
N ARG A 300 27.87 15.40 15.27
CA ARG A 300 29.30 15.71 15.44
C ARG A 300 30.08 15.73 14.12
N ASP A 301 31.00 14.79 13.92
CA ASP A 301 31.89 14.70 12.75
C ASP A 301 31.48 13.59 11.79
N GLN A 302 30.32 12.96 12.04
CA GLN A 302 29.74 11.95 11.18
C GLN A 302 28.85 12.63 10.14
N ASP A 303 29.05 12.31 8.86
CA ASP A 303 28.27 12.91 7.75
C ASP A 303 26.85 12.32 7.64
N TRP A 304 26.44 11.56 8.65
CA TRP A 304 25.19 10.82 8.78
C TRP A 304 24.79 10.75 10.26
N VAL A 305 23.57 10.28 10.53
CA VAL A 305 22.97 10.21 11.87
C VAL A 305 23.01 8.75 12.37
N PRO A 306 23.79 8.42 13.42
CA PRO A 306 23.77 7.09 14.02
C PRO A 306 22.50 6.87 14.84
N LEU A 307 21.59 6.01 14.40
CA LEU A 307 20.41 5.65 15.17
C LEU A 307 20.71 4.44 16.08
N LEU A 308 20.36 4.54 17.36
CA LEU A 308 20.44 3.42 18.31
C LEU A 308 19.10 2.68 18.38
N GLU A 309 19.17 1.36 18.29
CA GLU A 309 18.01 0.46 18.26
C GLU A 309 17.81 -0.23 19.62
N LEU A 310 16.81 -1.12 19.68
CA LEU A 310 16.69 -2.11 20.76
C LEU A 310 17.72 -3.25 20.64
N TRP A 311 18.19 -3.53 19.42
CA TRP A 311 19.01 -4.72 19.13
C TRP A 311 20.36 -4.42 18.47
N GLY A 312 20.66 -3.16 18.21
CA GLY A 312 21.84 -2.72 17.46
C GLY A 312 21.89 -1.21 17.23
N GLY A 313 22.55 -0.81 16.16
CA GLY A 313 22.51 0.54 15.64
C GLY A 313 22.79 0.56 14.14
N VAL A 314 22.25 1.58 13.47
CA VAL A 314 22.35 1.77 12.01
C VAL A 314 22.55 3.25 11.69
N GLY A 315 23.35 3.55 10.68
CA GLY A 315 23.49 4.90 10.16
C GLY A 315 22.33 5.26 9.24
N TYR A 316 21.77 6.45 9.43
CA TYR A 316 20.77 7.05 8.56
C TYR A 316 21.38 8.31 7.93
N ALA A 317 21.24 8.49 6.62
CA ALA A 317 21.72 9.66 5.91
C ALA A 317 20.55 10.47 5.33
N PRO A 318 20.00 11.43 6.11
CA PRO A 318 18.82 12.22 5.72
C PRO A 318 19.01 13.03 4.44
N LEU A 319 20.25 13.37 4.09
CA LEU A 319 20.55 14.10 2.86
C LEU A 319 20.20 13.31 1.58
N LEU A 320 20.04 11.98 1.66
CA LEU A 320 19.64 11.14 0.52
C LEU A 320 18.17 11.32 0.11
N VAL A 321 17.33 11.85 1.00
CA VAL A 321 15.86 11.89 0.82
C VAL A 321 15.29 13.30 1.00
N GLN A 322 16.04 14.34 0.64
CA GLN A 322 15.66 15.74 0.87
C GLN A 322 14.35 16.16 0.19
N ARG A 323 14.02 15.54 -0.95
CA ARG A 323 12.76 15.78 -1.67
C ARG A 323 11.54 15.49 -0.79
N GLN A 324 11.65 14.50 0.11
CA GLN A 324 10.60 14.18 1.08
C GLN A 324 10.33 15.30 2.08
N PHE A 325 11.30 16.19 2.26
CA PHE A 325 11.23 17.34 3.14
C PHE A 325 11.01 18.67 2.37
N SER A 326 10.56 18.62 1.10
CA SER A 326 10.38 19.81 0.25
C SER A 326 11.66 20.62 0.01
N SER A 327 12.81 19.95 -0.03
CA SER A 327 14.07 20.60 -0.34
C SER A 327 14.69 20.05 -1.62
N ARG A 328 15.46 20.90 -2.29
CA ARG A 328 16.09 20.59 -3.56
C ARG A 328 17.17 19.53 -3.36
N GLN A 329 17.07 18.43 -4.10
CA GLN A 329 18.03 17.33 -3.95
C GLN A 329 19.40 17.69 -4.53
N PHE A 330 20.43 17.49 -3.71
CA PHE A 330 21.84 17.63 -4.08
C PHE A 330 22.65 16.38 -3.70
N ILE A 331 23.91 16.34 -4.13
CA ILE A 331 24.83 15.22 -3.89
C ILE A 331 25.08 15.08 -2.37
N PRO A 332 24.63 13.99 -1.73
CA PRO A 332 24.77 13.78 -0.30
C PRO A 332 26.16 13.26 0.05
N ALA A 333 26.69 13.68 1.20
CA ALA A 333 27.86 13.09 1.81
C ALA A 333 27.45 11.75 2.46
N THR A 334 27.96 10.65 1.93
CA THR A 334 27.62 9.28 2.38
C THR A 334 28.81 8.53 2.95
N GLY A 335 30.00 9.13 2.99
CA GLY A 335 31.23 8.48 3.45
C GLY A 335 31.10 7.87 4.85
N GLY A 336 31.48 6.61 5.00
CA GLY A 336 31.45 5.90 6.27
C GLY A 336 30.08 5.35 6.71
N LEU A 337 29.02 5.60 5.93
CA LEU A 337 27.67 5.08 6.21
C LEU A 337 27.64 3.55 6.21
N ALA A 338 28.46 2.92 5.37
CA ALA A 338 28.61 1.47 5.24
C ALA A 338 28.92 0.75 6.56
N GLN A 339 29.86 1.32 7.32
CA GLN A 339 30.42 0.68 8.51
C GLN A 339 29.66 1.07 9.79
N SER A 340 28.52 1.75 9.62
CA SER A 340 27.71 2.29 10.71
C SER A 340 26.91 1.21 11.45
N GLU A 341 26.56 0.11 10.78
CA GLU A 341 25.71 -0.93 11.36
C GLU A 341 26.47 -1.80 12.38
N PHE A 342 25.83 -2.11 13.51
CA PHE A 342 26.35 -3.07 14.49
C PHE A 342 25.24 -3.68 15.35
N ALA A 343 25.43 -4.90 15.85
CA ALA A 343 24.50 -5.58 16.77
C ALA A 343 24.96 -5.50 18.23
N PHE A 344 24.04 -5.60 19.18
CA PHE A 344 24.35 -5.61 20.64
C PHE A 344 24.90 -6.94 21.16
N THR A 345 25.44 -7.77 20.29
CA THR A 345 25.96 -9.11 20.59
C THR A 345 27.41 -9.33 20.15
N GLY A 346 28.03 -8.37 19.45
CA GLY A 346 29.41 -8.47 18.96
C GLY A 346 30.45 -7.80 19.86
N GLU A 347 31.72 -8.19 19.75
CA GLU A 347 32.80 -7.56 20.53
C GLU A 347 32.90 -6.06 20.24
N GLY A 348 33.10 -5.24 21.28
CA GLY A 348 33.22 -3.79 21.14
C GLY A 348 31.91 -3.01 20.93
N TYR A 349 30.74 -3.65 20.92
CA TYR A 349 29.45 -2.95 20.77
C TYR A 349 29.23 -1.86 21.83
N MET A 350 29.62 -2.10 23.08
CA MET A 350 29.51 -1.12 24.17
C MET A 350 30.35 0.14 23.91
N LYS A 351 31.49 0.00 23.21
CA LYS A 351 32.28 1.15 22.78
C LYS A 351 31.51 1.95 21.73
N ARG A 352 30.96 1.28 20.71
CA ARG A 352 30.12 1.91 19.68
C ARG A 352 28.92 2.64 20.28
N VAL A 353 28.20 2.02 21.22
CA VAL A 353 27.07 2.66 21.93
C VAL A 353 27.54 3.93 22.64
N ARG A 354 28.62 3.88 23.41
CA ARG A 354 29.16 5.06 24.11
C ARG A 354 29.60 6.16 23.14
N ASP A 355 30.26 5.80 22.05
CA ASP A 355 30.75 6.75 21.05
C ASP A 355 29.58 7.41 20.30
N THR A 356 28.54 6.64 19.98
CA THR A 356 27.28 7.16 19.45
C THR A 356 26.64 8.12 20.44
N THR A 357 26.39 7.72 21.69
CA THR A 357 25.79 8.60 22.72
C THR A 357 26.58 9.90 22.90
N LYS A 358 27.92 9.84 22.88
CA LYS A 358 28.77 11.04 22.94
C LYS A 358 28.60 11.93 21.71
N SER A 359 28.40 11.34 20.54
CA SER A 359 28.23 12.09 19.29
C SER A 359 26.92 12.86 19.30
N TRP A 360 25.83 12.26 19.79
CA TRP A 360 24.49 12.88 19.92
C TRP A 360 24.44 14.15 20.77
N LYS A 361 25.48 14.45 21.57
CA LYS A 361 25.58 15.72 22.30
C LYS A 361 25.68 16.95 21.39
N LYS A 362 26.14 16.77 20.13
CA LYS A 362 26.27 17.83 19.14
C LYS A 362 25.56 17.42 17.85
N VAL A 363 24.44 18.07 17.56
CA VAL A 363 23.60 17.76 16.39
C VAL A 363 23.63 18.92 15.41
N HIS A 364 23.64 18.62 14.12
CA HIS A 364 23.62 19.60 13.04
C HIS A 364 22.29 19.50 12.29
N LEU A 365 21.62 20.65 12.20
CA LEU A 365 20.36 20.84 11.51
C LEU A 365 20.62 21.65 10.23
N ILE A 366 19.94 21.30 9.14
CA ILE A 366 19.93 22.10 7.92
C ILE A 366 18.61 22.85 7.83
N GLU A 367 18.66 24.16 7.56
CA GLU A 367 17.48 24.94 7.19
C GLU A 367 16.97 24.46 5.83
N LEU A 368 15.72 24.07 5.78
CA LEU A 368 15.12 23.60 4.54
C LEU A 368 14.68 24.81 3.72
N ALA A 369 15.37 25.05 2.61
CA ALA A 369 14.91 25.98 1.61
C ALA A 369 13.76 25.33 0.82
N LEU A 370 12.56 25.90 0.95
CA LEU A 370 11.36 25.46 0.25
C LEU A 370 11.50 25.78 -1.25
N TYR A 371 12.09 24.85 -1.98
CA TYR A 371 12.13 24.92 -3.44
C TYR A 371 10.93 24.17 -4.02
N ALA A 372 10.54 24.52 -5.25
CA ALA A 372 9.79 23.58 -6.08
C ALA A 372 10.59 22.26 -6.12
N ASP A 373 9.90 21.13 -6.10
CA ASP A 373 10.50 19.79 -6.14
C ASP A 373 11.47 19.68 -7.33
N THR A 374 12.77 19.88 -7.08
CA THR A 374 13.79 20.09 -8.11
C THR A 374 15.07 19.36 -7.75
N LEU A 375 15.84 19.03 -8.78
CA LEU A 375 17.16 18.43 -8.66
C LEU A 375 18.23 19.49 -8.96
N THR A 376 19.43 19.31 -8.42
CA THR A 376 20.63 19.98 -8.94
C THR A 376 21.13 19.23 -10.19
N GLN A 377 21.74 19.95 -11.15
CA GLN A 377 22.28 19.32 -12.36
C GLN A 377 23.36 18.28 -12.02
N ASP A 378 24.25 18.61 -11.08
CA ASP A 378 25.30 17.71 -10.60
C ASP A 378 24.72 16.43 -9.99
N TYR A 379 23.61 16.53 -9.24
CA TYR A 379 22.94 15.35 -8.68
C TYR A 379 22.36 14.45 -9.76
N ASP A 380 21.74 15.01 -10.81
CA ASP A 380 21.18 14.21 -11.91
C ASP A 380 22.29 13.48 -12.67
N LEU A 381 23.43 14.15 -12.91
CA LEU A 381 24.63 13.54 -13.50
C LEU A 381 25.21 12.44 -12.61
N TRP A 382 25.41 12.74 -11.33
CA TRP A 382 25.91 11.79 -10.34
C TRP A 382 25.01 10.54 -10.23
N ARG A 383 23.68 10.73 -10.22
CA ARG A 383 22.71 9.63 -10.24
C ARG A 383 22.79 8.82 -11.54
N LYS A 384 22.85 9.45 -12.71
CA LYS A 384 22.92 8.74 -14.00
C LYS A 384 24.18 7.89 -14.14
N GLN A 385 25.31 8.38 -13.64
CA GLN A 385 26.56 7.62 -13.59
C GLN A 385 26.42 6.33 -12.75
N ARG A 386 25.58 6.36 -11.71
CA ARG A 386 25.28 5.19 -10.87
C ARG A 386 24.30 4.19 -11.53
N VAL A 387 23.39 4.65 -12.40
CA VAL A 387 22.35 3.81 -13.02
C VAL A 387 22.88 3.00 -14.24
N ASN A 388 23.89 3.50 -14.95
CA ASN A 388 24.40 2.86 -16.18
C ASN A 388 25.19 1.55 -15.99
N SER A 389 25.34 1.04 -14.76
CA SER A 389 25.97 -0.26 -14.47
C SER A 389 25.01 -1.47 -14.51
N GLN A 390 23.70 -1.25 -14.69
CA GLN A 390 22.72 -2.34 -14.77
C GLN A 390 21.69 -2.11 -15.88
N GLN A 391 21.85 -2.88 -16.94
CA GLN A 391 20.90 -2.93 -18.05
C GLN A 391 19.75 -3.86 -17.65
N ILE A 392 18.71 -3.33 -17.02
CA ILE A 392 17.47 -4.08 -16.79
C ILE A 392 16.80 -4.25 -18.16
N SER A 393 16.65 -5.49 -18.60
CA SER A 393 15.93 -5.80 -19.84
C SER A 393 14.49 -5.30 -19.69
N SER A 394 14.15 -4.26 -20.45
CA SER A 394 12.77 -3.79 -20.60
C SER A 394 11.90 -4.96 -21.06
N ILE A 395 11.02 -5.42 -20.18
CA ILE A 395 9.92 -6.28 -20.58
C ILE A 395 8.86 -5.33 -21.13
N ASN A 396 8.68 -5.35 -22.46
CA ASN A 396 7.69 -4.56 -23.18
C ASN A 396 6.26 -5.04 -22.84
N TYR A 397 5.76 -4.68 -21.67
CA TYR A 397 4.33 -4.63 -21.42
C TYR A 397 3.97 -3.19 -21.08
N THR A 398 3.29 -2.52 -22.00
CA THR A 398 2.68 -1.21 -21.77
C THR A 398 1.49 -1.39 -20.83
N VAL A 399 1.75 -1.63 -19.55
CA VAL A 399 0.73 -1.65 -18.52
C VAL A 399 0.55 -0.21 -18.07
N GLN A 400 -0.50 0.45 -18.55
CA GLN A 400 -0.97 1.67 -17.92
C GLN A 400 -1.25 1.37 -16.45
N ASN A 401 -0.77 2.23 -15.55
CA ASN A 401 -1.15 2.22 -14.14
C ASN A 401 -2.69 2.09 -14.08
N PRO A 402 -3.27 1.02 -13.50
CA PRO A 402 -4.72 0.80 -13.49
C PRO A 402 -5.51 1.91 -12.79
N PHE A 403 -4.79 2.84 -12.15
CA PHE A 403 -5.30 3.84 -11.25
C PHE A 403 -4.88 5.26 -11.64
N SER A 404 -4.22 5.41 -12.78
CA SER A 404 -4.21 6.71 -13.47
C SER A 404 -5.59 6.88 -14.10
N GLU A 405 -6.60 7.23 -13.30
CA GLU A 405 -7.83 7.78 -13.87
C GLU A 405 -7.41 8.97 -14.73
N GLU A 406 -7.77 8.94 -16.02
CA GLU A 406 -7.63 10.09 -16.90
C GLU A 406 -8.35 11.26 -16.24
N ILE A 407 -7.57 12.13 -15.61
CA ILE A 407 -8.02 13.46 -15.22
C ILE A 407 -8.55 14.06 -16.53
N PRO A 408 -9.83 14.46 -16.62
CA PRO A 408 -10.39 15.04 -17.82
C PRO A 408 -9.42 16.10 -18.34
N PHE A 409 -9.13 16.08 -19.64
CA PHE A 409 -8.09 16.91 -20.24
C PHE A 409 -8.28 18.40 -19.88
N GLU A 410 -9.53 18.87 -19.77
CA GLU A 410 -9.83 20.23 -19.33
C GLU A 410 -9.37 20.53 -17.88
N LEU A 411 -9.45 19.54 -16.99
CA LEU A 411 -9.09 19.68 -15.58
C LEU A 411 -7.57 19.62 -15.36
N GLU A 412 -6.85 18.83 -16.15
CA GLU A 412 -5.38 18.86 -16.16
C GLU A 412 -4.86 20.17 -16.77
N MET A 413 -5.50 20.68 -17.82
CA MET A 413 -5.21 22.00 -18.39
C MET A 413 -5.44 23.13 -17.39
N ALA A 414 -6.61 23.16 -16.73
CA ALA A 414 -6.94 24.14 -15.71
C ALA A 414 -6.00 24.05 -14.48
N ARG A 415 -5.61 22.83 -14.09
CA ARG A 415 -4.63 22.60 -13.02
C ARG A 415 -3.24 23.13 -13.38
N GLN A 416 -2.76 22.85 -14.59
CA GLN A 416 -1.46 23.35 -15.05
C GLN A 416 -1.46 24.88 -15.17
N GLU A 417 -2.58 25.47 -15.59
CA GLU A 417 -2.77 26.92 -15.62
C GLU A 417 -2.76 27.51 -14.21
N PHE A 418 -3.47 26.90 -13.26
CA PHE A 418 -3.45 27.31 -11.86
C PHE A 418 -2.04 27.24 -11.24
N GLU A 419 -1.30 26.14 -11.45
CA GLU A 419 0.07 26.01 -10.92
C GLU A 419 1.04 27.01 -11.59
N ARG A 420 0.87 27.33 -12.89
CA ARG A 420 1.62 28.39 -13.57
C ARG A 420 1.35 29.77 -12.98
N GLU A 421 0.07 30.10 -12.76
CA GLU A 421 -0.34 31.38 -12.17
C GLU A 421 0.15 31.51 -10.72
N LYS A 422 0.05 30.43 -9.93
CA LYS A 422 0.55 30.36 -8.55
C LYS A 422 2.07 30.53 -8.48
N ALA A 423 2.81 29.90 -9.40
CA ALA A 423 4.27 30.08 -9.47
C ALA A 423 4.66 31.51 -9.85
N LYS A 424 3.88 32.16 -10.74
CA LYS A 424 4.05 33.57 -11.10
C LYS A 424 3.80 34.49 -9.89
N ILE A 425 2.65 34.35 -9.23
CA ILE A 425 2.30 35.14 -8.05
C ILE A 425 3.30 34.92 -6.90
N SER A 426 3.79 33.69 -6.70
CA SER A 426 4.80 33.40 -5.67
C SER A 426 6.15 34.06 -5.96
N ARG A 427 6.55 34.14 -7.24
CA ARG A 427 7.75 34.89 -7.66
C ARG A 427 7.57 36.39 -7.41
N ASP A 428 6.42 36.94 -7.78
CA ASP A 428 6.12 38.36 -7.58
C ASP A 428 6.07 38.72 -6.08
N LEU A 429 5.49 37.84 -5.24
CA LEU A 429 5.48 38.00 -3.79
C LEU A 429 6.92 37.99 -3.21
N SER A 430 7.77 37.08 -3.69
CA SER A 430 9.17 37.00 -3.24
C SER A 430 9.96 38.26 -3.65
N ALA A 431 9.74 38.76 -4.87
CA ALA A 431 10.34 40.00 -5.34
C ALA A 431 9.90 41.22 -4.51
N LEU A 432 8.60 41.31 -4.19
CA LEU A 432 8.07 42.38 -3.33
C LEU A 432 8.59 42.28 -1.89
N GLN A 433 8.80 41.07 -1.36
CA GLN A 433 9.40 40.86 -0.04
C GLN A 433 10.87 41.33 0.00
N GLU A 434 11.64 41.05 -1.06
CA GLU A 434 13.01 41.52 -1.19
C GLU A 434 13.07 43.06 -1.30
N GLU A 435 12.20 43.67 -2.11
CA GLU A 435 12.10 45.13 -2.20
C GLU A 435 11.72 45.76 -0.86
N ASN A 436 10.80 45.15 -0.10
CA ASN A 436 10.43 45.62 1.24
C ASN A 436 11.60 45.53 2.24
N TYR A 437 12.42 44.47 2.15
CA TYR A 437 13.61 44.33 2.98
C TYR A 437 14.66 45.39 2.65
N GLN A 438 14.88 45.66 1.36
CA GLN A 438 15.79 46.70 0.91
C GLN A 438 15.33 48.10 1.36
N LEU A 439 14.04 48.40 1.24
CA LEU A 439 13.46 49.66 1.72
C LEU A 439 13.63 49.85 3.24
N LYS A 440 13.51 48.78 4.03
CA LYS A 440 13.78 48.84 5.48
C LYS A 440 15.23 49.20 5.78
N ILE A 441 16.18 48.64 5.02
CA ILE A 441 17.60 48.97 5.15
C ILE A 441 17.84 50.43 4.78
N ASP A 442 17.28 50.90 3.67
CA ASP A 442 17.47 52.29 3.21
C ASP A 442 16.91 53.31 4.23
N VAL A 443 15.72 53.03 4.81
CA VAL A 443 15.15 53.83 5.90
C VAL A 443 16.07 53.83 7.13
N GLN A 444 16.68 52.69 7.46
CA GLN A 444 17.62 52.57 8.59
C GLN A 444 18.92 53.35 8.33
N ILE A 445 19.44 53.32 7.10
CA ILE A 445 20.64 54.07 6.68
C ILE A 445 20.38 55.57 6.78
N GLU A 446 19.26 56.06 6.26
CA GLU A 446 18.88 57.48 6.38
C GLU A 446 18.72 57.89 7.84
N ARG A 447 18.08 57.07 8.67
CA ARG A 447 17.98 57.29 10.12
C ARG A 447 19.33 57.30 10.84
N SER A 448 20.31 56.55 10.35
CA SER A 448 21.67 56.53 10.90
C SER A 448 22.49 57.75 10.44
N ARG A 449 22.20 58.28 9.24
CA ARG A 449 22.80 59.52 8.72
C ARG A 449 22.33 60.73 9.54
N THR A 450 21.08 60.79 9.99
CA THR A 450 20.57 61.88 10.84
C THR A 450 21.22 61.94 12.21
N GLU A 451 21.57 60.79 12.81
CA GLU A 451 22.22 60.71 14.12
C GLU A 451 23.70 61.17 14.08
N LYS A 452 24.37 61.12 12.92
CA LYS A 452 25.81 61.43 12.78
C LYS A 452 26.15 62.89 12.41
N VAL A 453 25.20 63.69 11.92
CA VAL A 453 25.47 65.06 11.38
C VAL A 453 25.45 66.16 12.46
N GLY A 454 25.43 65.81 13.75
CA GLY A 454 25.35 66.74 14.88
C GLY A 454 26.56 67.67 15.13
N LEU A 455 27.48 67.85 14.20
CA LEU A 455 28.67 68.69 14.38
C LEU A 455 28.86 69.65 13.19
N GLY A 456 28.34 70.89 13.30
CA GLY A 456 28.89 72.05 12.57
C GLY A 456 28.01 72.85 11.59
N LYS A 457 26.67 72.81 11.63
CA LYS A 457 25.79 73.60 10.71
C LYS A 457 24.97 74.71 11.38
N SER A 458 24.59 75.73 10.62
CA SER A 458 23.81 76.91 11.06
C SER A 458 22.32 76.58 11.32
N PRO A 459 21.64 77.20 12.32
CA PRO A 459 20.24 76.91 12.67
C PRO A 459 19.20 77.04 11.53
N ALA A 460 19.46 77.89 10.53
CA ALA A 460 18.56 78.08 9.38
C ALA A 460 18.66 76.92 8.38
N GLU A 461 19.87 76.46 8.11
CA GLU A 461 20.15 75.29 7.25
C GLU A 461 19.57 74.01 7.89
N TRP A 462 19.66 73.88 9.22
CA TRP A 462 19.02 72.79 9.96
C TRP A 462 17.51 72.72 9.77
N LYS A 463 16.80 73.86 9.73
CA LYS A 463 15.34 73.86 9.55
C LYS A 463 14.93 73.38 8.15
N GLU A 464 15.66 73.80 7.12
CA GLU A 464 15.38 73.43 5.74
C GLU A 464 15.76 71.96 5.47
N GLU A 465 16.86 71.49 6.04
CA GLU A 465 17.30 70.09 5.93
C GLU A 465 16.38 69.14 6.72
N ILE A 466 15.92 69.52 7.92
CA ILE A 466 14.89 68.78 8.68
C ILE A 466 13.57 68.73 7.90
N SER A 467 13.19 69.84 7.22
CA SER A 467 12.00 69.88 6.37
C SER A 467 12.10 68.90 5.19
N ASN A 468 13.23 68.88 4.49
CA ASN A 468 13.49 67.96 3.38
C ASN A 468 13.52 66.49 3.83
N ILE A 469 14.15 66.19 4.96
CA ILE A 469 14.21 64.83 5.53
C ILE A 469 12.82 64.36 5.97
N LYS A 470 12.03 65.25 6.60
CA LYS A 470 10.66 64.94 6.99
C LYS A 470 9.79 64.64 5.76
N GLY A 471 9.98 65.38 4.66
CA GLY A 471 9.36 65.10 3.36
C GLY A 471 9.79 63.74 2.79
N GLY A 472 11.08 63.39 2.86
CA GLY A 472 11.59 62.09 2.43
C GLY A 472 11.03 60.91 3.22
N ILE A 473 10.92 61.03 4.55
CA ILE A 473 10.33 60.00 5.42
C ILE A 473 8.84 59.79 5.10
N GLU A 474 8.08 60.87 4.91
CA GLU A 474 6.66 60.77 4.52
C GLU A 474 6.50 60.13 3.12
N PHE A 475 7.37 60.46 2.17
CA PHE A 475 7.39 59.83 0.85
C PHE A 475 7.63 58.31 0.94
N TRP A 476 8.61 57.86 1.72
CA TRP A 476 8.91 56.43 1.88
C TRP A 476 7.82 55.67 2.64
N LYS A 477 7.18 56.30 3.64
CA LYS A 477 6.00 55.72 4.33
C LYS A 477 4.84 55.50 3.36
N GLU A 478 4.54 56.49 2.51
CA GLU A 478 3.47 56.39 1.53
C GLU A 478 3.78 55.35 0.44
N LYS A 479 5.05 55.18 0.07
CA LYS A 479 5.48 54.11 -0.85
C LYS A 479 5.32 52.73 -0.21
N ALA A 480 5.75 52.55 1.04
CA ALA A 480 5.62 51.28 1.76
C ALA A 480 4.15 50.84 1.91
N LYS A 481 3.26 51.79 2.24
CA LYS A 481 1.82 51.55 2.33
C LYS A 481 1.21 51.10 0.99
N ARG A 482 1.59 51.73 -0.13
CA ARG A 482 1.13 51.33 -1.47
C ARG A 482 1.56 49.91 -1.85
N GLU A 483 2.77 49.49 -1.48
CA GLU A 483 3.24 48.13 -1.75
C GLU A 483 2.56 47.08 -0.85
N GLU A 484 2.27 47.42 0.41
CA GLU A 484 1.49 46.55 1.30
C GLU A 484 0.05 46.33 0.76
N GLU A 485 -0.59 47.38 0.26
CA GLU A 485 -1.90 47.27 -0.38
C GLU A 485 -1.88 46.42 -1.66
N LYS A 486 -0.80 46.47 -2.46
CA LYS A 486 -0.63 45.58 -3.62
C LYS A 486 -0.49 44.12 -3.19
N ALA A 487 0.29 43.83 -2.16
CA ALA A 487 0.45 42.48 -1.62
C ALA A 487 -0.88 41.93 -1.05
N ALA A 488 -1.67 42.78 -0.39
CA ALA A 488 -2.99 42.43 0.10
C ALA A 488 -3.97 42.08 -1.03
N ARG A 489 -3.99 42.88 -2.12
CA ARG A 489 -4.80 42.60 -3.32
C ARG A 489 -4.44 41.26 -3.97
N ALA A 490 -3.15 41.00 -4.17
CA ALA A 490 -2.67 39.73 -4.74
C ALA A 490 -3.07 38.52 -3.86
N THR A 491 -3.00 38.65 -2.54
CA THR A 491 -3.41 37.60 -1.59
C THR A 491 -4.92 37.33 -1.68
N MET A 492 -5.73 38.37 -1.87
CA MET A 492 -7.18 38.25 -1.99
C MET A 492 -7.60 37.57 -3.30
N GLU A 493 -6.93 37.89 -4.42
CA GLU A 493 -7.14 37.20 -5.71
C GLU A 493 -6.80 35.71 -5.62
N LEU A 494 -5.70 35.36 -4.95
CA LEU A 494 -5.32 33.97 -4.72
C LEU A 494 -6.39 33.21 -3.94
N LYS A 495 -6.93 33.81 -2.87
CA LYS A 495 -8.04 33.22 -2.10
C LYS A 495 -9.29 33.01 -2.96
N LYS A 496 -9.64 33.96 -3.82
CA LYS A 496 -10.78 33.84 -4.74
C LYS A 496 -10.58 32.68 -5.73
N LYS A 497 -9.41 32.62 -6.37
CA LYS A 497 -9.07 31.54 -7.32
C LYS A 497 -9.04 30.16 -6.66
N ASN A 498 -8.55 30.08 -5.42
CA ASN A 498 -8.59 28.83 -4.65
C ASN A 498 -10.04 28.40 -4.36
N ALA A 499 -10.93 29.34 -4.01
CA ALA A 499 -12.34 29.02 -3.78
C ALA A 499 -13.04 28.53 -5.07
N GLU A 500 -12.73 29.12 -6.23
CA GLU A 500 -13.21 28.65 -7.54
C GLU A 500 -12.76 27.20 -7.83
N TYR A 501 -11.50 26.87 -7.53
CA TYR A 501 -10.97 25.52 -7.69
C TYR A 501 -11.64 24.50 -6.74
N GLU A 502 -11.83 24.86 -5.46
CA GLU A 502 -12.52 24.01 -4.48
C GLU A 502 -13.96 23.71 -4.89
N ALA A 503 -14.68 24.70 -5.43
CA ALA A 503 -16.04 24.51 -5.93
C ALA A 503 -16.10 23.51 -7.10
N MET A 504 -15.19 23.65 -8.06
CA MET A 504 -15.08 22.74 -9.21
C MET A 504 -14.64 21.32 -8.78
N SER A 505 -13.74 21.22 -7.80
CA SER A 505 -13.33 19.93 -7.23
C SER A 505 -14.50 19.24 -6.51
N ALA A 506 -15.32 19.98 -5.77
CA ALA A 506 -16.50 19.44 -5.10
C ALA A 506 -17.54 18.92 -6.10
N GLU A 507 -17.77 19.64 -7.20
CA GLU A 507 -18.66 19.20 -8.28
C GLU A 507 -18.18 17.88 -8.91
N VAL A 508 -16.89 17.77 -9.21
CA VAL A 508 -16.29 16.53 -9.72
C VAL A 508 -16.47 15.36 -8.73
N MET A 509 -16.29 15.60 -7.43
CA MET A 509 -16.53 14.58 -6.40
C MET A 509 -17.99 14.10 -6.37
N THR A 510 -18.96 15.01 -6.56
CA THR A 510 -20.38 14.61 -6.67
C THR A 510 -20.66 13.77 -7.91
N ASN A 511 -20.06 14.11 -9.06
CA ASN A 511 -20.19 13.35 -10.29
C ASN A 511 -19.50 11.98 -10.19
N ARG A 512 -18.37 11.90 -9.49
CA ARG A 512 -17.67 10.64 -9.19
C ARG A 512 -18.54 9.71 -8.35
N SER A 513 -19.18 10.23 -7.31
CA SER A 513 -20.13 9.47 -6.48
C SER A 513 -21.28 8.89 -7.31
N LYS A 514 -21.90 9.71 -8.17
CA LYS A 514 -22.95 9.25 -9.10
C LYS A 514 -22.44 8.17 -10.07
N ARG A 515 -21.22 8.31 -10.58
CA ARG A 515 -20.61 7.30 -11.48
C ARG A 515 -20.38 5.97 -10.75
N GLN A 516 -20.03 6.01 -9.47
CA GLN A 516 -19.85 4.81 -8.66
C GLN A 516 -21.18 4.10 -8.41
N GLU A 517 -22.23 4.84 -8.08
CA GLU A 517 -23.60 4.29 -7.94
C GLU A 517 -24.05 3.59 -9.24
N LEU A 518 -23.79 4.22 -10.40
CA LEU A 518 -24.09 3.61 -11.70
C LEU A 518 -23.29 2.32 -11.95
N LYS A 519 -22.01 2.27 -11.54
CA LYS A 519 -21.18 1.05 -11.67
C LYS A 519 -21.70 -0.09 -10.80
N GLU A 520 -22.12 0.20 -9.57
CA GLU A 520 -22.74 -0.80 -8.69
C GLU A 520 -24.02 -1.35 -9.31
N ARG A 521 -24.86 -0.47 -9.85
CA ARG A 521 -26.10 -0.87 -10.51
C ARG A 521 -25.87 -1.70 -11.78
N ILE A 522 -24.81 -1.43 -12.53
CA ILE A 522 -24.41 -2.27 -13.68
C ILE A 522 -24.00 -3.66 -13.20
N ARG A 523 -23.21 -3.75 -12.12
CA ARG A 523 -22.78 -5.03 -11.56
C ARG A 523 -23.97 -5.87 -11.08
N ASP A 524 -24.95 -5.25 -10.43
CA ASP A 524 -26.18 -5.93 -10.01
C ASP A 524 -26.98 -6.45 -11.22
N LEU A 525 -27.07 -5.66 -12.30
CA LEU A 525 -27.71 -6.07 -13.55
C LEU A 525 -26.98 -7.22 -14.23
N GLU A 526 -25.64 -7.20 -14.24
CA GLU A 526 -24.81 -8.29 -14.76
C GLU A 526 -25.03 -9.59 -13.96
N GLY A 527 -25.09 -9.51 -12.63
CA GLY A 527 -25.42 -10.65 -11.77
C GLY A 527 -26.80 -11.24 -12.09
N MET A 528 -27.83 -10.40 -12.20
CA MET A 528 -29.18 -10.85 -12.58
C MET A 528 -29.23 -11.49 -13.98
N LEU A 529 -28.48 -10.95 -14.95
CA LEU A 529 -28.36 -11.54 -16.28
C LEU A 529 -27.70 -12.90 -16.24
N GLN A 530 -26.65 -13.06 -15.43
CA GLN A 530 -25.95 -14.33 -15.26
C GLN A 530 -26.85 -15.39 -14.61
N ASP A 531 -27.60 -15.03 -13.57
CA ASP A 531 -28.59 -15.91 -12.94
C ASP A 531 -29.66 -16.36 -13.94
N ARG A 532 -30.13 -15.43 -14.78
CA ARG A 532 -31.15 -15.72 -15.79
C ARG A 532 -30.61 -16.58 -16.94
N GLN A 533 -29.34 -16.40 -17.30
CA GLN A 533 -28.65 -17.29 -18.24
C GLN A 533 -28.57 -18.71 -17.68
N GLN A 534 -28.19 -18.87 -16.41
CA GLN A 534 -28.11 -20.19 -15.76
C GLN A 534 -29.49 -20.88 -15.68
N GLN A 535 -30.57 -20.12 -15.47
CA GLN A 535 -31.94 -20.64 -15.54
C GLN A 535 -32.29 -21.16 -16.95
N LEU A 536 -31.94 -20.42 -18.00
CA LEU A 536 -32.18 -20.84 -19.38
C LEU A 536 -31.40 -22.10 -19.73
N ASP A 537 -30.13 -22.20 -19.33
CA ASP A 537 -29.29 -23.37 -19.57
C ASP A 537 -29.86 -24.62 -18.88
N THR A 538 -30.40 -24.46 -17.68
CA THR A 538 -31.07 -25.55 -16.94
C THR A 538 -32.33 -26.03 -17.66
N LEU A 539 -33.17 -25.11 -18.12
CA LEU A 539 -34.38 -25.45 -18.88
C LEU A 539 -34.07 -26.12 -20.22
N LEU A 540 -33.02 -25.67 -20.91
CA LEU A 540 -32.53 -26.29 -22.14
C LEU A 540 -32.15 -27.75 -21.91
N LYS A 541 -31.38 -28.02 -20.85
CA LYS A 541 -31.00 -29.38 -20.47
C LYS A 541 -32.20 -30.26 -20.13
N ASP A 542 -33.18 -29.73 -19.41
CA ASP A 542 -34.42 -30.46 -19.09
C ASP A 542 -35.25 -30.80 -20.35
N LEU A 543 -35.26 -29.91 -21.33
CA LEU A 543 -35.92 -30.14 -22.61
C LEU A 543 -35.19 -31.19 -23.46
N GLU A 544 -33.85 -31.14 -23.50
CA GLU A 544 -33.03 -32.15 -24.17
C GLU A 544 -33.25 -33.54 -23.55
N GLU A 545 -33.27 -33.65 -22.22
CA GLU A 545 -33.54 -34.90 -21.50
C GLU A 545 -34.94 -35.46 -21.86
N LYS A 546 -35.96 -34.59 -21.92
CA LYS A 546 -37.31 -34.99 -22.34
C LYS A 546 -37.36 -35.43 -23.79
N SER A 547 -36.68 -34.73 -24.70
CA SER A 547 -36.60 -35.13 -26.11
C SER A 547 -35.98 -36.52 -26.25
N ASN A 548 -34.84 -36.74 -25.57
CA ASN A 548 -34.17 -38.04 -25.56
C ASN A 548 -35.07 -39.14 -24.97
N GLN A 549 -35.90 -38.82 -23.97
CA GLN A 549 -36.87 -39.77 -23.44
C GLN A 549 -37.96 -40.11 -24.47
N TYR A 550 -38.50 -39.11 -25.17
CA TYR A 550 -39.46 -39.35 -26.25
C TYR A 550 -38.87 -40.24 -27.35
N ASP A 551 -37.63 -40.01 -27.77
CA ASP A 551 -36.97 -40.84 -28.78
C ASP A 551 -36.81 -42.30 -28.31
N ARG A 552 -36.46 -42.52 -27.04
CA ARG A 552 -36.41 -43.87 -26.44
C ARG A 552 -37.76 -44.54 -26.43
N ASP A 553 -38.81 -43.82 -26.04
CA ASP A 553 -40.17 -44.37 -25.96
C ASP A 553 -40.67 -44.73 -27.37
N VAL A 554 -40.44 -43.89 -28.37
CA VAL A 554 -40.78 -44.16 -29.77
C VAL A 554 -40.08 -45.42 -30.27
N HIS A 555 -38.77 -45.57 -30.04
CA HIS A 555 -38.05 -46.78 -30.41
C HIS A 555 -38.59 -48.05 -29.73
N ALA A 556 -38.94 -47.98 -28.44
CA ALA A 556 -39.54 -49.11 -27.74
C ALA A 556 -40.90 -49.51 -28.34
N TYR A 557 -41.71 -48.52 -28.76
CA TYR A 557 -42.98 -48.79 -29.46
C TYR A 557 -42.75 -49.42 -30.84
N GLU A 558 -41.76 -48.96 -31.61
CA GLU A 558 -41.39 -49.52 -32.91
C GLU A 558 -40.93 -50.98 -32.80
N GLU A 559 -40.06 -51.29 -31.83
CA GLU A 559 -39.61 -52.65 -31.55
C GLU A 559 -40.77 -53.57 -31.18
N GLY A 560 -41.66 -53.11 -30.30
CA GLY A 560 -42.86 -53.86 -29.91
C GLY A 560 -43.81 -54.10 -31.09
N LEU A 561 -43.93 -53.13 -32.01
CA LEU A 561 -44.72 -53.28 -33.23
C LEU A 561 -44.10 -54.30 -34.18
N GLN A 562 -42.77 -54.27 -34.38
CA GLN A 562 -42.04 -55.25 -35.17
C GLN A 562 -42.19 -56.66 -34.62
N GLU A 563 -42.13 -56.83 -33.30
CA GLU A 563 -42.35 -58.14 -32.67
C GLU A 563 -43.77 -58.65 -32.92
N LYS A 564 -44.78 -57.78 -32.81
CA LYS A 564 -46.18 -58.13 -33.12
C LYS A 564 -46.39 -58.46 -34.59
N GLU A 565 -45.74 -57.74 -35.50
CA GLU A 565 -45.77 -58.02 -36.93
C GLU A 565 -45.12 -59.38 -37.24
N MET A 566 -44.01 -59.71 -36.59
CA MET A 566 -43.36 -61.02 -36.72
C MET A 566 -44.28 -62.15 -36.21
N GLN A 567 -44.94 -61.97 -35.05
CA GLN A 567 -45.91 -62.92 -34.52
C GLN A 567 -47.11 -63.10 -35.46
N LEU A 568 -47.63 -62.01 -36.02
CA LEU A 568 -48.74 -62.04 -36.97
C LEU A 568 -48.34 -62.79 -38.25
N ASN A 569 -47.16 -62.51 -38.79
CA ASN A 569 -46.64 -63.21 -39.98
C ASN A 569 -46.45 -64.71 -39.73
N TYR A 570 -45.97 -65.09 -38.54
CA TYR A 570 -45.87 -66.49 -38.14
C TYR A 570 -47.25 -67.17 -38.12
N LEU A 571 -48.24 -66.55 -37.48
CA LEU A 571 -49.62 -67.08 -37.42
C LEU A 571 -50.27 -67.16 -38.80
N ILE A 572 -50.04 -66.17 -39.68
CA ILE A 572 -50.52 -66.21 -41.07
C ILE A 572 -49.93 -67.41 -41.80
N ASN A 573 -48.65 -67.72 -41.60
CA ASN A 573 -48.03 -68.90 -42.19
C ASN A 573 -48.60 -70.21 -41.62
N GLU A 574 -48.83 -70.33 -40.32
CA GLU A 574 -49.51 -71.52 -39.75
C GLU A 574 -50.92 -71.70 -40.31
N ILE A 575 -51.70 -70.62 -40.43
CA ILE A 575 -53.04 -70.67 -41.03
C ILE A 575 -52.96 -71.12 -42.50
N ARG A 576 -51.98 -70.63 -43.26
CA ARG A 576 -51.73 -71.07 -44.65
C ARG A 576 -51.42 -72.56 -44.73
N GLU A 577 -50.54 -73.08 -43.86
CA GLU A 577 -50.22 -74.50 -43.81
C GLU A 577 -51.46 -75.34 -43.50
N VAL A 578 -52.23 -74.99 -42.46
CA VAL A 578 -53.48 -75.70 -42.12
C VAL A 578 -54.48 -75.62 -43.27
N ALA A 579 -54.61 -74.47 -43.94
CA ALA A 579 -55.50 -74.30 -45.08
C ALA A 579 -55.09 -75.19 -46.26
N MET A 580 -53.79 -75.33 -46.55
CA MET A 580 -53.28 -76.27 -47.56
C MET A 580 -53.64 -77.73 -47.22
N HIS A 581 -53.47 -78.15 -45.95
CA HIS A 581 -53.85 -79.49 -45.52
C HIS A 581 -55.36 -79.74 -45.65
N VAL A 582 -56.20 -78.76 -45.28
CA VAL A 582 -57.66 -78.86 -45.42
C VAL A 582 -58.10 -78.92 -46.88
N LEU A 583 -57.43 -78.18 -47.77
CA LEU A 583 -57.66 -78.26 -49.22
C LEU A 583 -57.33 -79.65 -49.76
N GLN A 584 -56.16 -80.19 -49.40
CA GLN A 584 -55.76 -81.53 -49.80
C GLN A 584 -56.75 -82.60 -49.33
N LEU A 585 -57.15 -82.57 -48.06
CA LEU A 585 -58.17 -83.48 -47.52
C LEU A 585 -59.52 -83.31 -48.21
N SER A 586 -59.88 -82.09 -48.63
CA SER A 586 -61.10 -81.83 -49.38
C SER A 586 -61.04 -82.41 -50.79
N GLU A 587 -59.89 -82.33 -51.47
CA GLU A 587 -59.68 -82.93 -52.80
C GLU A 587 -59.71 -84.46 -52.71
N GLU A 588 -59.01 -85.05 -51.73
CA GLU A 588 -59.03 -86.49 -51.47
C GLU A 588 -60.44 -87.01 -51.14
N ALA A 589 -61.21 -86.26 -50.36
CA ALA A 589 -62.61 -86.60 -50.06
C ALA A 589 -63.52 -86.49 -51.32
N GLU A 590 -63.24 -85.57 -52.23
CA GLU A 590 -63.97 -85.42 -53.49
C GLU A 590 -63.65 -86.57 -54.46
N ASP A 591 -62.39 -87.00 -54.52
CA ASP A 591 -61.97 -88.21 -55.25
C ASP A 591 -62.60 -89.49 -54.68
N LEU A 592 -62.61 -89.66 -53.36
CA LEU A 592 -63.29 -90.77 -52.69
C LEU A 592 -64.80 -90.76 -52.93
N SER A 593 -65.44 -89.59 -52.95
CA SER A 593 -66.88 -89.42 -53.27
C SER A 593 -67.24 -89.94 -54.68
N CYS A 594 -66.32 -89.82 -55.65
CA CYS A 594 -66.49 -90.36 -57.00
C CYS A 594 -66.41 -91.89 -57.07
N GLN A 595 -65.89 -92.57 -56.04
CA GLN A 595 -65.76 -94.05 -56.00
C GLN A 595 -67.00 -94.76 -55.41
N PHE A 596 -67.93 -94.05 -54.79
CA PHE A 596 -69.16 -94.63 -54.22
C PHE A 596 -70.33 -94.68 -55.21
N LEU A 597 -71.02 -95.83 -55.29
CA LEU A 597 -72.25 -96.01 -56.07
C LEU A 597 -73.41 -95.13 -55.52
N PRO A 598 -74.31 -94.61 -56.39
CA PRO A 598 -75.35 -93.64 -56.02
C PRO A 598 -76.27 -94.06 -54.86
N SER A 599 -76.43 -95.37 -54.60
CA SER A 599 -77.31 -95.92 -53.56
C SER A 599 -76.73 -95.87 -52.13
N GLN A 600 -75.43 -95.59 -51.94
CA GLN A 600 -74.79 -95.49 -50.61
C GLN A 600 -74.51 -94.05 -50.16
N ARG A 601 -74.81 -93.05 -51.00
CA ARG A 601 -74.47 -91.64 -50.73
C ARG A 601 -75.26 -91.00 -49.59
N SER A 602 -76.45 -91.50 -49.21
CA SER A 602 -77.30 -90.79 -48.24
C SER A 602 -76.76 -90.78 -46.80
N SER A 603 -75.89 -91.74 -46.42
CA SER A 603 -75.32 -91.78 -45.06
C SER A 603 -74.02 -90.97 -44.91
N ILE A 604 -73.38 -90.57 -46.02
CA ILE A 604 -72.06 -89.90 -46.03
C ILE A 604 -72.14 -88.49 -46.67
N SER A 605 -73.23 -88.16 -47.37
CA SER A 605 -73.42 -86.88 -48.05
C SER A 605 -73.25 -85.66 -47.14
N GLU A 606 -73.80 -85.70 -45.93
CA GLU A 606 -73.71 -84.56 -44.98
C GLU A 606 -72.27 -84.29 -44.53
N PHE A 607 -71.46 -85.36 -44.41
CA PHE A 607 -70.03 -85.25 -44.09
C PHE A 607 -69.25 -84.64 -45.26
N LEU A 608 -69.48 -85.10 -46.49
CA LEU A 608 -68.79 -84.59 -47.69
C LEU A 608 -69.15 -83.13 -48.00
N GLU A 609 -70.40 -82.74 -47.78
CA GLU A 609 -70.84 -81.35 -47.96
C GLU A 609 -70.19 -80.41 -46.93
N ARG A 610 -69.99 -80.87 -45.68
CA ARG A 610 -69.21 -80.14 -44.68
C ARG A 610 -67.74 -80.03 -45.09
N VAL A 611 -67.11 -81.11 -45.53
CA VAL A 611 -65.69 -81.09 -45.98
C VAL A 611 -65.51 -80.11 -47.14
N LYS A 612 -66.38 -80.14 -48.15
CA LYS A 612 -66.35 -79.21 -49.29
C LYS A 612 -66.58 -77.76 -48.87
N LYS A 613 -67.44 -77.52 -47.88
CA LYS A 613 -67.62 -76.19 -47.27
C LYS A 613 -66.34 -75.70 -46.59
N TYR A 614 -65.66 -76.55 -45.81
CA TYR A 614 -64.39 -76.20 -45.18
C TYR A 614 -63.25 -76.00 -46.19
N GLY A 615 -63.17 -76.81 -47.25
CA GLY A 615 -62.23 -76.62 -48.36
C GLY A 615 -62.44 -75.29 -49.10
N ASN A 616 -63.69 -74.90 -49.38
CA ASN A 616 -64.01 -73.61 -49.99
C ASN A 616 -63.65 -72.41 -49.10
N ILE A 617 -63.69 -72.57 -47.77
CA ILE A 617 -63.25 -71.55 -46.81
C ILE A 617 -61.72 -71.48 -46.80
N ALA A 618 -61.03 -72.63 -46.75
CA ALA A 618 -59.58 -72.73 -46.77
C ALA A 618 -58.96 -72.13 -48.04
N ARG A 619 -59.62 -72.25 -49.20
CA ARG A 619 -59.18 -71.64 -50.47
C ARG A 619 -59.05 -70.11 -50.44
N LYS A 620 -59.59 -69.43 -49.42
CA LYS A 620 -59.44 -67.97 -49.26
C LYS A 620 -58.15 -67.58 -48.54
N PHE A 621 -57.45 -68.54 -47.96
CA PHE A 621 -56.27 -68.33 -47.11
C PHE A 621 -54.96 -68.82 -47.74
N VAL A 622 -55.05 -69.60 -48.83
CA VAL A 622 -53.96 -69.96 -49.75
C VAL A 622 -54.03 -69.03 -50.95
#